data_AF-A0A143Q9X2-F1
#
_entry.id   AF-A0A143Q9X2-F1
#
_cell.length_a   1.000
_cell.length_b   1.000
_cell.length_c   1.000
_cell.angle_alpha   90.00
_cell.angle_beta   90.00
_cell.angle_gamma   90.00
#
_symmetry.space_group_name_H-M   'P 1'
#
loop_
_entity.id
_entity.type
_entity.pdbx_description
1 polymer ?
#
loop_
_entity_poly.entity_id
_entity_poly.type
_entity_poly.pdbx_seq_one_letter_code
_entity_poly.pdbx_strand_id
1 'polypeptide(L)'
;MTITTGAVRVVVLAACAAVAAACGGQTGGTALPAPADPTTSVAAAPSSTPAAAPSASDVPTPGPTFTETVTVPAPAPAGPVPCVDPSSSNVRAAVADLGTDSQGGRFVIDDHTTGISSDGCPSLEWARATGTGIQNGTVQSHVLFFTNTGSYLGTATSDAYSYTSVVGASDDTVTVRYRWLSPDDANCCPSNESYVTFSLVGGNTIVPDGQFPPRP
;
A
#
# COMPACT_ATOMS: atom_id res chain seq x y z
N MET A 1 -41.87 -12.53 -25.95
CA MET A 1 -42.22 -11.10 -25.85
C MET A 1 -40.96 -10.31 -26.18
N THR A 2 -40.83 -9.98 -27.46
CA THR A 2 -39.62 -9.43 -28.10
C THR A 2 -39.69 -7.91 -28.05
N ILE A 3 -38.75 -7.26 -27.36
CA ILE A 3 -38.65 -5.80 -27.31
C ILE A 3 -37.41 -5.36 -28.08
N THR A 4 -37.71 -4.48 -29.03
CA THR A 4 -36.93 -3.99 -30.16
C THR A 4 -35.77 -3.09 -29.73
N THR A 5 -34.62 -3.32 -30.36
CA THR A 5 -33.38 -2.54 -30.29
C THR A 5 -33.56 -1.16 -30.92
N GLY A 6 -33.23 -0.09 -30.20
CA GLY A 6 -33.18 1.28 -30.73
C GLY A 6 -31.81 1.91 -30.47
N ALA A 7 -30.89 1.76 -31.42
CA ALA A 7 -29.58 2.41 -31.40
C ALA A 7 -29.71 3.83 -31.98
N VAL A 8 -29.53 4.87 -31.15
CA VAL A 8 -29.36 6.25 -31.63
C VAL A 8 -27.88 6.58 -31.58
N ARG A 9 -27.26 6.58 -32.76
CA ARG A 9 -25.92 7.09 -33.01
C ARG A 9 -26.01 8.62 -33.15
N VAL A 10 -25.29 9.36 -32.32
CA VAL A 10 -24.97 10.77 -32.58
C VAL A 10 -23.48 10.87 -32.88
N VAL A 11 -23.19 11.52 -34.00
CA VAL A 11 -21.91 11.60 -34.71
C VAL A 11 -21.46 13.06 -34.70
N VAL A 12 -20.20 13.27 -34.28
CA VAL A 12 -19.23 14.30 -34.72
C VAL A 12 -19.48 15.78 -34.40
N LEU A 13 -18.47 16.44 -33.81
CA LEU A 13 -17.78 17.59 -34.41
C LEU A 13 -16.43 17.85 -33.74
N ALA A 14 -15.38 17.69 -34.54
CA ALA A 14 -14.01 18.09 -34.26
C ALA A 14 -13.85 19.60 -34.41
N ALA A 15 -13.00 20.22 -33.58
CA ALA A 15 -12.46 21.56 -33.83
C ALA A 15 -10.99 21.64 -33.40
N CYS A 16 -10.12 21.77 -34.41
CA CYS A 16 -8.72 22.12 -34.27
C CYS A 16 -8.56 23.62 -34.02
N ALA A 17 -7.63 24.02 -33.15
CA ALA A 17 -6.98 25.33 -33.25
C ALA A 17 -5.56 25.24 -32.65
N ALA A 18 -4.57 25.32 -33.52
CA ALA A 18 -3.18 25.57 -33.17
C ALA A 18 -2.83 26.99 -33.63
N VAL A 19 -2.19 27.81 -32.79
CA VAL A 19 -1.36 28.92 -33.26
C VAL A 19 -0.25 29.23 -32.24
N ALA A 20 0.86 29.72 -32.78
CA ALA A 20 2.21 29.66 -32.26
C ALA A 20 2.72 30.98 -31.64
N ALA A 21 3.95 30.89 -31.13
CA ALA A 21 5.01 31.90 -31.16
C ALA A 21 5.01 33.05 -30.13
N ALA A 22 6.05 33.08 -29.30
CA ALA A 22 6.87 34.28 -29.07
C ALA A 22 8.27 33.91 -28.54
N CYS A 23 9.25 33.89 -29.45
CA CYS A 23 10.67 34.04 -29.16
C CYS A 23 11.09 35.47 -29.54
N GLY A 24 11.90 36.13 -28.73
CA GLY A 24 12.63 37.36 -29.07
C GLY A 24 13.22 37.99 -27.80
N GLY A 25 14.43 38.53 -27.74
CA GLY A 25 15.57 38.74 -28.65
C GLY A 25 16.66 39.43 -27.80
N GLN A 26 17.94 39.05 -27.85
CA GLN A 26 19.00 39.39 -28.82
C GLN A 26 19.43 40.87 -28.86
N THR A 27 20.57 41.16 -28.23
CA THR A 27 21.61 42.16 -28.63
C THR A 27 22.89 41.77 -27.86
N GLY A 28 24.10 41.55 -28.38
CA GLY A 28 24.75 41.82 -29.66
C GLY A 28 26.14 42.39 -29.35
N GLY A 29 27.25 41.77 -29.79
CA GLY A 29 28.58 42.40 -29.75
C GLY A 29 29.83 41.51 -29.64
N THR A 30 30.24 40.89 -30.76
CA THR A 30 31.62 40.67 -31.28
C THR A 30 32.82 40.43 -30.35
N ALA A 31 33.48 39.26 -30.47
CA ALA A 31 34.75 39.06 -31.21
C ALA A 31 35.38 37.67 -30.93
N LEU A 32 35.87 36.98 -31.98
CA LEU A 32 36.80 35.84 -31.93
C LEU A 32 38.16 36.30 -32.49
N PRO A 33 39.33 35.75 -32.09
CA PRO A 33 39.76 34.43 -32.58
C PRO A 33 40.46 33.53 -31.53
N ALA A 34 40.54 32.22 -31.83
CA ALA A 34 41.35 31.17 -31.15
C ALA A 34 42.70 30.96 -31.92
N PRO A 35 43.56 29.92 -31.71
CA PRO A 35 43.70 28.89 -30.65
C PRO A 35 45.18 28.64 -30.18
N ALA A 36 45.42 27.77 -29.17
CA ALA A 36 46.61 26.89 -29.04
C ALA A 36 46.48 25.87 -27.87
N ASP A 37 46.60 24.58 -28.22
CA ASP A 37 46.79 23.34 -27.42
C ASP A 37 48.29 23.11 -27.06
N PRO A 38 48.78 21.95 -26.50
CA PRO A 38 48.33 21.06 -25.40
C PRO A 38 49.53 20.60 -24.48
N THR A 39 49.36 19.46 -23.77
CA THR A 39 50.35 18.53 -23.13
C THR A 39 50.62 18.81 -21.62
N THR A 40 50.67 17.87 -20.66
CA THR A 40 51.11 16.45 -20.67
C THR A 40 50.62 15.67 -19.43
N SER A 41 50.37 14.38 -19.65
CA SER A 41 50.17 13.24 -18.74
C SER A 41 51.39 12.93 -17.84
N VAL A 42 51.24 12.31 -16.65
CA VAL A 42 51.94 11.06 -16.21
C VAL A 42 51.18 10.38 -15.05
N ALA A 43 51.04 9.06 -15.15
CA ALA A 43 50.52 8.10 -14.16
C ALA A 43 51.62 7.51 -13.24
N ALA A 44 51.28 7.02 -12.04
CA ALA A 44 52.02 5.93 -11.37
C ALA A 44 51.20 5.28 -10.22
N ALA A 45 51.01 3.97 -10.29
CA ALA A 45 50.68 3.05 -9.19
C ALA A 45 51.98 2.38 -8.65
N PRO A 46 51.94 1.27 -7.89
CA PRO A 46 51.44 1.02 -6.53
C PRO A 46 52.59 0.69 -5.54
N SER A 47 52.33 0.61 -4.23
CA SER A 47 53.21 -0.09 -3.27
C SER A 47 52.42 -0.70 -2.12
N SER A 48 52.80 -1.93 -1.79
CA SER A 48 52.16 -2.93 -0.93
C SER A 48 52.74 -3.02 0.49
N THR A 49 51.85 -3.23 1.48
CA THR A 49 51.94 -3.99 2.78
C THR A 49 53.09 -3.67 3.77
N PRO A 50 52.86 -3.61 5.11
CA PRO A 50 52.61 -4.82 5.92
C PRO A 50 51.45 -4.73 6.95
N ALA A 51 50.92 -5.90 7.28
CA ALA A 51 50.02 -6.16 8.38
C ALA A 51 50.68 -5.90 9.75
N ALA A 52 49.94 -5.30 10.69
CA ALA A 52 50.27 -5.26 12.11
C ALA A 52 49.22 -6.06 12.89
N ALA A 53 49.72 -7.01 13.67
CA ALA A 53 49.01 -7.93 14.56
C ALA A 53 48.32 -7.21 15.74
N PRO A 54 47.37 -7.87 16.44
CA PRO A 54 46.65 -7.29 17.57
C PRO A 54 47.55 -7.24 18.81
N SER A 55 47.65 -6.08 19.47
CA SER A 55 48.16 -5.99 20.83
C SER A 55 47.01 -6.15 21.81
N ALA A 56 46.97 -7.31 22.47
CA ALA A 56 46.26 -7.52 23.71
C ALA A 56 47.01 -6.82 24.86
N SER A 57 46.31 -6.03 25.66
CA SER A 57 46.45 -5.94 27.14
C SER A 57 45.62 -4.78 27.66
N ASP A 58 44.40 -5.06 28.09
CA ASP A 58 43.80 -4.40 29.26
C ASP A 58 42.71 -5.32 29.80
N VAL A 59 43.06 -6.05 30.86
CA VAL A 59 42.13 -6.87 31.65
C VAL A 59 41.55 -5.94 32.72
N PRO A 60 40.24 -5.62 32.72
CA PRO A 60 39.64 -4.96 33.87
C PRO A 60 39.55 -5.94 35.05
N THR A 61 40.06 -5.50 36.20
CA THR A 61 39.94 -6.12 37.52
C THR A 61 38.51 -6.61 37.81
N PRO A 62 38.31 -7.83 38.36
CA PRO A 62 36.98 -8.27 38.78
C PRO A 62 36.48 -7.40 39.94
N GLY A 63 35.46 -6.58 39.69
CA GLY A 63 34.64 -5.98 40.74
C GLY A 63 33.79 -7.06 41.45
N PRO A 64 33.25 -6.77 42.65
CA PRO A 64 32.39 -7.71 43.35
C PRO A 64 31.18 -8.08 42.48
N THR A 65 30.94 -9.37 42.30
CA THR A 65 29.76 -9.92 41.62
C THR A 65 28.51 -9.43 42.34
N PHE A 66 27.81 -8.46 41.74
CA PHE A 66 26.46 -8.11 42.15
C PHE A 66 25.53 -9.13 41.51
N THR A 67 25.04 -10.09 42.30
CA THR A 67 23.97 -10.99 41.86
C THR A 67 22.68 -10.18 41.86
N GLU A 68 22.43 -9.44 40.78
CA GLU A 68 21.16 -8.76 40.58
C GLU A 68 20.13 -9.81 40.17
N THR A 69 19.24 -10.15 41.09
CA THR A 69 18.09 -11.02 40.81
C THR A 69 17.11 -10.25 39.93
N VAL A 70 17.27 -10.36 38.62
CA VAL A 70 16.29 -9.88 37.63
C VAL A 70 15.04 -10.75 37.78
N THR A 71 14.01 -10.20 38.43
CA THR A 71 12.70 -10.82 38.45
C THR A 71 12.08 -10.67 37.08
N VAL A 72 12.13 -11.74 36.28
CA VAL A 72 11.39 -11.82 35.01
C VAL A 72 9.90 -11.86 35.36
N PRO A 73 9.09 -10.88 34.93
CA PRO A 73 7.66 -10.92 35.17
C PRO A 73 7.07 -12.18 34.54
N ALA A 74 6.19 -12.85 35.27
CA ALA A 74 5.46 -14.01 34.77
C ALA A 74 4.75 -13.64 33.45
N PRO A 75 4.73 -14.54 32.45
CA PRO A 75 4.01 -14.28 31.20
C PRO A 75 2.56 -13.94 31.51
N ALA A 76 2.05 -12.85 30.92
CA ALA A 76 0.62 -12.55 30.96
C ALA A 76 -0.15 -13.76 30.40
N PRO A 77 -1.33 -14.10 30.96
CA PRO A 77 -2.15 -15.17 30.39
C PRO A 77 -2.48 -14.80 28.94
N ALA A 78 -2.10 -15.68 28.00
CA ALA A 78 -2.45 -15.52 26.61
C ALA A 78 -3.97 -15.65 26.49
N GLY A 79 -4.65 -14.50 26.32
CA GLY A 79 -6.04 -14.50 25.90
C GLY A 79 -6.19 -15.13 24.52
N PRO A 80 -7.43 -15.47 24.10
CA PRO A 80 -7.69 -15.94 22.74
C PRO A 80 -7.17 -14.93 21.71
N VAL A 81 -6.34 -15.39 20.78
CA VAL A 81 -5.82 -14.56 19.69
C VAL A 81 -6.83 -14.60 18.55
N PRO A 82 -7.38 -13.46 18.11
CA PRO A 82 -8.32 -13.42 16.99
C PRO A 82 -7.62 -13.85 15.69
N CYS A 83 -8.38 -14.30 14.71
CA CYS A 83 -7.82 -14.68 13.40
C CYS A 83 -7.04 -13.51 12.78
N VAL A 84 -7.67 -12.36 12.68
CA VAL A 84 -6.98 -11.10 12.39
C VAL A 84 -6.94 -10.26 13.66
N ASP A 85 -5.73 -9.99 14.15
CA ASP A 85 -5.51 -9.10 15.29
C ASP A 85 -5.12 -7.68 14.82
N PRO A 86 -5.98 -6.65 14.96
CA PRO A 86 -5.68 -5.29 14.53
C PRO A 86 -4.50 -4.63 15.28
N SER A 87 -4.12 -5.16 16.45
CA SER A 87 -3.01 -4.67 17.26
C SER A 87 -1.68 -5.35 16.93
N SER A 88 -1.70 -6.44 16.15
CA SER A 88 -0.51 -7.15 15.67
C SER A 88 0.39 -6.28 14.79
N SER A 89 1.70 -6.53 14.83
CA SER A 89 2.69 -5.71 14.12
C SER A 89 2.54 -5.77 12.61
N ASN A 90 2.22 -6.94 12.05
CA ASN A 90 1.96 -7.18 10.63
C ASN A 90 0.72 -6.40 10.15
N VAL A 91 -0.40 -6.46 10.88
CA VAL A 91 -1.61 -5.71 10.49
C VAL A 91 -1.38 -4.20 10.62
N ARG A 92 -0.74 -3.75 11.70
CA ARG A 92 -0.41 -2.33 11.89
C ARG A 92 0.55 -1.80 10.83
N ALA A 93 1.54 -2.58 10.42
CA ALA A 93 2.44 -2.21 9.33
C ALA A 93 1.70 -2.12 8.00
N ALA A 94 0.85 -3.10 7.68
CA ALA A 94 0.05 -3.11 6.46
C ALA A 94 -0.90 -1.91 6.38
N VAL A 95 -1.56 -1.54 7.49
CA VAL A 95 -2.44 -0.36 7.56
C VAL A 95 -1.64 0.94 7.46
N ALA A 96 -0.44 1.02 8.06
CA ALA A 96 0.40 2.20 7.96
C ALA A 96 0.91 2.44 6.53
N ASP A 97 1.16 1.38 5.76
CA ASP A 97 1.62 1.45 4.36
C ASP A 97 0.56 2.04 3.42
N LEU A 98 -0.73 2.00 3.80
CA LEU A 98 -1.82 2.65 3.05
C LEU A 98 -1.71 4.18 3.03
N GLY A 99 -0.94 4.77 3.97
CA GLY A 99 -0.82 6.21 4.11
C GLY A 99 -2.08 6.87 4.70
N THR A 100 -2.47 8.01 4.13
CA THR A 100 -3.67 8.77 4.55
C THR A 100 -4.78 8.63 3.52
N ASP A 101 -6.03 8.70 3.96
CA ASP A 101 -7.17 8.79 3.04
C ASP A 101 -7.16 10.13 2.27
N SER A 102 -8.05 10.25 1.28
CA SER A 102 -8.17 11.47 0.45
C SER A 102 -8.52 12.75 1.23
N GLN A 103 -8.95 12.62 2.48
CA GLN A 103 -9.31 13.74 3.36
C GLN A 103 -8.24 13.99 4.44
N GLY A 104 -7.10 13.32 4.38
CA GLY A 104 -5.99 13.44 5.33
C GLY A 104 -6.18 12.65 6.63
N GLY A 105 -7.22 11.81 6.72
CA GLY A 105 -7.44 10.89 7.82
C GLY A 105 -6.51 9.67 7.75
N ARG A 106 -6.41 8.92 8.85
CA ARG A 106 -5.68 7.64 8.89
C ARG A 106 -6.63 6.50 8.58
N PHE A 107 -6.13 5.41 8.03
CA PHE A 107 -6.89 4.17 7.96
C PHE A 107 -6.91 3.45 9.32
N VAL A 108 -8.05 2.91 9.70
CA VAL A 108 -8.22 2.06 10.89
C VAL A 108 -9.01 0.81 10.52
N ILE A 109 -8.65 -0.34 11.10
CA ILE A 109 -9.43 -1.55 10.93
C ILE A 109 -10.77 -1.38 11.64
N ASP A 110 -11.87 -1.51 10.90
CA ASP A 110 -13.22 -1.47 11.45
C ASP A 110 -13.96 -2.81 11.32
N ASP A 111 -13.43 -3.71 10.49
CA ASP A 111 -14.04 -5.02 10.19
C ASP A 111 -12.97 -6.00 9.73
N HIS A 112 -13.13 -7.28 10.02
CA HIS A 112 -12.12 -8.30 9.73
C HIS A 112 -12.68 -9.71 9.89
N THR A 113 -11.88 -10.70 9.49
CA THR A 113 -12.18 -12.12 9.71
C THR A 113 -12.43 -12.39 11.19
N THR A 114 -13.62 -12.86 11.51
CA THR A 114 -14.04 -13.22 12.86
C THR A 114 -13.50 -14.59 13.26
N GLY A 115 -13.40 -14.83 14.57
CA GLY A 115 -12.97 -16.12 15.12
C GLY A 115 -11.65 -15.98 15.89
N ILE A 116 -11.19 -17.11 16.44
CA ILE A 116 -9.94 -17.19 17.20
C ILE A 116 -9.08 -18.31 16.64
N SER A 117 -7.77 -18.10 16.65
CA SER A 117 -6.78 -19.02 16.09
C SER A 117 -6.82 -20.44 16.66
N SER A 118 -7.25 -20.61 17.92
CA SER A 118 -7.41 -21.93 18.53
C SER A 118 -8.52 -22.77 17.91
N ASP A 119 -9.53 -22.15 17.29
CA ASP A 119 -10.65 -22.83 16.64
C ASP A 119 -10.39 -23.09 15.14
N GLY A 120 -9.25 -22.61 14.62
CA GLY A 120 -8.89 -22.63 13.22
C GLY A 120 -9.36 -21.38 12.49
N CYS A 121 -8.43 -20.71 11.82
CA CYS A 121 -8.70 -19.56 10.97
C CYS A 121 -8.67 -19.96 9.49
N PRO A 122 -9.46 -19.30 8.63
CA PRO A 122 -9.48 -19.58 7.21
C PRO A 122 -8.09 -19.32 6.60
N SER A 123 -7.70 -20.10 5.60
CA SER A 123 -6.44 -19.93 4.87
C SER A 123 -6.25 -18.52 4.34
N LEU A 124 -7.33 -17.89 3.84
CA LEU A 124 -7.43 -16.49 3.44
C LEU A 124 -8.19 -15.67 4.49
N GLU A 125 -7.46 -14.83 5.18
CA GLU A 125 -8.00 -13.84 6.10
C GLU A 125 -8.10 -12.47 5.42
N TRP A 126 -8.99 -11.63 5.94
CA TRP A 126 -9.20 -10.27 5.45
C TRP A 126 -9.42 -9.28 6.58
N ALA A 127 -9.06 -8.03 6.31
CA ALA A 127 -9.37 -6.88 7.15
C ALA A 127 -9.82 -5.70 6.27
N ARG A 128 -10.86 -4.99 6.69
CA ARG A 128 -11.29 -3.73 6.07
C ARG A 128 -10.74 -2.58 6.90
N ALA A 129 -9.95 -1.73 6.25
CA ALA A 129 -9.41 -0.52 6.83
C ALA A 129 -10.17 0.67 6.25
N THR A 130 -10.87 1.41 7.11
CA THR A 130 -11.66 2.58 6.70
C THR A 130 -10.97 3.86 7.17
N GLY A 131 -10.88 4.83 6.26
CA GLY A 131 -10.32 6.15 6.54
C GLY A 131 -11.14 6.86 7.60
N THR A 132 -10.48 7.53 8.54
CA THR A 132 -11.16 8.32 9.57
C THR A 132 -11.70 9.64 9.01
N GLY A 133 -11.30 10.02 7.80
CA GLY A 133 -11.75 11.20 7.07
C GLY A 133 -11.71 12.50 7.87
N ILE A 134 -12.62 13.40 7.50
CA ILE A 134 -13.14 14.47 8.36
C ILE A 134 -14.55 14.02 8.73
N GLN A 135 -14.89 13.92 10.03
CA GLN A 135 -16.02 13.16 10.63
C GLN A 135 -17.44 13.24 10.01
N ASN A 136 -17.65 14.05 8.97
CA ASN A 136 -18.93 14.31 8.31
C ASN A 136 -18.96 13.91 6.81
N GLY A 137 -17.93 13.24 6.28
CA GLY A 137 -17.84 12.84 4.86
C GLY A 137 -18.05 11.35 4.59
N THR A 138 -18.27 11.00 3.32
CA THR A 138 -18.16 9.60 2.86
C THR A 138 -16.69 9.17 2.96
N VAL A 139 -16.42 8.16 3.79
CA VAL A 139 -15.07 7.65 3.99
C VAL A 139 -14.70 6.61 2.92
N GLN A 140 -13.41 6.47 2.65
CA GLN A 140 -12.88 5.46 1.75
C GLN A 140 -12.34 4.27 2.54
N SER A 141 -12.39 3.09 1.96
CA SER A 141 -11.86 1.87 2.59
C SER A 141 -10.96 1.10 1.65
N HIS A 142 -9.97 0.43 2.23
CA HIS A 142 -9.24 -0.67 1.61
C HIS A 142 -9.71 -2.00 2.22
N VAL A 143 -9.67 -3.06 1.43
CA VAL A 143 -9.71 -4.44 1.93
C VAL A 143 -8.30 -5.00 1.78
N LEU A 144 -7.76 -5.54 2.87
CA LEU A 144 -6.43 -6.12 3.00
C LEU A 144 -6.57 -7.62 3.14
N PHE A 145 -5.65 -8.37 2.54
CA PHE A 145 -5.62 -9.83 2.63
C PHE A 145 -4.41 -10.31 3.41
N PHE A 146 -4.61 -11.36 4.20
CA PHE A 146 -3.58 -12.00 4.98
C PHE A 146 -3.71 -13.52 4.83
N THR A 147 -2.60 -14.23 4.95
CA THR A 147 -2.64 -15.68 5.23
C THR A 147 -3.04 -15.91 6.69
N ASN A 148 -3.56 -17.07 7.04
CA ASN A 148 -3.82 -17.51 8.42
C ASN A 148 -2.58 -17.53 9.37
N THR A 149 -1.38 -17.28 8.84
CA THR A 149 -0.13 -17.10 9.61
C THR A 149 0.20 -15.62 9.88
N GLY A 150 -0.65 -14.70 9.43
CA GLY A 150 -0.48 -13.25 9.54
C GLY A 150 0.33 -12.60 8.42
N SER A 151 0.81 -13.34 7.42
CA SER A 151 1.55 -12.75 6.28
C SER A 151 0.62 -11.88 5.42
N TYR A 152 1.00 -10.62 5.19
CA TYR A 152 0.25 -9.70 4.34
C TYR A 152 0.39 -10.05 2.86
N LEU A 153 -0.73 -10.14 2.15
CA LEU A 153 -0.81 -10.53 0.74
C LEU A 153 -1.10 -9.35 -0.20
N GLY A 154 -1.40 -8.17 0.35
CA GLY A 154 -1.75 -6.97 -0.41
C GLY A 154 -3.20 -6.51 -0.21
N THR A 155 -3.56 -5.46 -0.93
CA THR A 155 -4.92 -4.92 -0.96
C THR A 155 -5.74 -5.51 -2.11
N ALA A 156 -7.06 -5.50 -1.95
CA ALA A 156 -8.01 -5.83 -3.01
C ALA A 156 -7.89 -4.92 -4.25
N THR A 157 -7.57 -3.65 -4.02
CA THR A 157 -7.36 -2.63 -5.05
C THR A 157 -6.23 -1.69 -4.63
N SER A 158 -5.52 -1.10 -5.59
CA SER A 158 -4.50 -0.07 -5.31
C SER A 158 -5.12 1.23 -4.78
N ASP A 159 -6.32 1.60 -5.24
CA ASP A 159 -7.03 2.78 -4.74
C ASP A 159 -8.02 2.41 -3.63
N ALA A 160 -8.29 3.36 -2.74
CA ALA A 160 -9.34 3.26 -1.73
C ALA A 160 -10.70 3.64 -2.33
N TYR A 161 -11.74 2.87 -2.02
CA TYR A 161 -13.10 3.10 -2.53
C TYR A 161 -14.09 3.34 -1.40
N SER A 162 -15.00 4.29 -1.60
CA SER A 162 -16.16 4.48 -0.72
C SER A 162 -17.20 3.37 -0.92
N TYR A 163 -18.06 3.17 0.08
CA TYR A 163 -19.13 2.16 0.06
C TYR A 163 -18.65 0.72 -0.20
N THR A 164 -17.41 0.44 0.20
CA THR A 164 -16.79 -0.88 0.09
C THR A 164 -17.20 -1.76 1.27
N SER A 165 -17.63 -2.99 1.01
CA SER A 165 -18.00 -3.94 2.05
C SER A 165 -17.60 -5.37 1.67
N VAL A 166 -17.22 -6.19 2.65
CA VAL A 166 -17.05 -7.63 2.45
C VAL A 166 -18.40 -8.29 2.68
N VAL A 167 -18.89 -9.02 1.67
CA VAL A 167 -20.25 -9.59 1.67
C VAL A 167 -20.26 -11.12 1.72
N GLY A 168 -19.09 -11.75 1.58
CA GLY A 168 -18.93 -13.18 1.74
C GLY A 168 -17.47 -13.53 1.96
N ALA A 169 -17.22 -14.54 2.79
CA ALA A 169 -15.90 -15.11 3.00
C ALA A 169 -16.04 -16.62 3.25
N SER A 170 -15.05 -17.38 2.82
CA SER A 170 -14.88 -18.82 3.06
C SER A 170 -13.42 -19.10 3.39
N ASP A 171 -12.97 -20.36 3.35
CA ASP A 171 -11.59 -20.71 3.70
C ASP A 171 -10.56 -20.02 2.80
N ASP A 172 -10.76 -20.02 1.49
CA ASP A 172 -9.80 -19.51 0.52
C ASP A 172 -10.35 -18.37 -0.35
N THR A 173 -11.59 -17.90 -0.11
CA THR A 173 -12.18 -16.84 -0.93
C THR A 173 -12.85 -15.75 -0.11
N VAL A 174 -12.76 -14.51 -0.60
CA VAL A 174 -13.41 -13.33 -0.04
C VAL A 174 -14.09 -12.57 -1.16
N THR A 175 -15.37 -12.24 -1.01
CA THR A 175 -16.14 -11.45 -1.98
C THR A 175 -16.37 -10.04 -1.44
N VAL A 176 -15.87 -9.06 -2.17
CA VAL A 176 -16.00 -7.64 -1.88
C VAL A 176 -17.07 -7.05 -2.79
N ARG A 177 -18.00 -6.30 -2.20
CA ARG A 177 -18.97 -5.46 -2.91
C ARG A 177 -18.45 -4.04 -2.93
N TYR A 178 -18.34 -3.48 -4.13
CA TYR A 178 -18.05 -2.07 -4.37
C TYR A 178 -19.33 -1.38 -4.84
N ARG A 179 -19.58 -0.17 -4.35
CA ARG A 179 -20.71 0.66 -4.81
C ARG A 179 -20.24 2.08 -5.06
N TRP A 180 -20.89 2.79 -5.97
CA TRP A 180 -20.56 4.19 -6.26
C TRP A 180 -21.77 4.96 -6.75
N LEU A 181 -21.70 6.28 -6.57
CA LEU A 181 -22.78 7.20 -6.87
C LEU A 181 -22.90 7.45 -8.37
N SER A 182 -24.12 7.46 -8.88
CA SER A 182 -24.51 8.17 -10.11
C SER A 182 -24.64 9.67 -9.84
N PRO A 183 -24.67 10.54 -10.87
CA PRO A 183 -24.79 11.98 -10.70
C PRO A 183 -25.99 12.45 -9.85
N ASP A 184 -27.09 11.70 -9.89
CA ASP A 184 -28.34 12.03 -9.20
C ASP A 184 -28.51 11.27 -7.86
N ASP A 185 -27.53 10.46 -7.46
CA ASP A 185 -27.63 9.68 -6.23
C ASP A 185 -27.37 10.55 -4.99
N ALA A 186 -28.15 10.30 -3.93
CA ALA A 186 -27.83 10.81 -2.61
C ALA A 186 -26.65 10.00 -2.00
N ASN A 187 -25.81 10.67 -1.20
CA ASN A 187 -24.65 10.04 -0.55
C ASN A 187 -25.00 8.80 0.31
N CYS A 188 -26.24 8.62 0.77
CA CYS A 188 -26.63 7.41 1.50
C CYS A 188 -26.76 6.16 0.62
N CYS A 189 -26.95 6.38 -0.68
CA CYS A 189 -27.75 5.48 -1.50
C CYS A 189 -27.18 5.33 -2.92
N PRO A 190 -25.94 4.85 -3.08
CA PRO A 190 -25.35 4.62 -4.40
C PRO A 190 -26.12 3.54 -5.18
N SER A 191 -26.46 3.84 -6.44
CA SER A 191 -27.23 2.96 -7.32
C SER A 191 -26.36 1.93 -8.04
N ASN A 192 -25.09 2.23 -8.28
CA ASN A 192 -24.18 1.34 -9.00
C ASN A 192 -23.46 0.40 -8.04
N GLU A 193 -23.20 -0.81 -8.51
CA GLU A 193 -22.45 -1.80 -7.75
C GLU A 193 -21.73 -2.82 -8.61
N SER A 194 -20.69 -3.42 -8.04
CA SER A 194 -20.04 -4.60 -8.57
C SER A 194 -19.57 -5.51 -7.44
N TYR A 195 -19.31 -6.76 -7.79
CA TYR A 195 -18.79 -7.78 -6.89
C TYR A 195 -17.49 -8.32 -7.48
N VAL A 196 -16.47 -8.45 -6.62
CA VAL A 196 -15.19 -9.07 -6.96
C VAL A 196 -14.89 -10.14 -5.93
N THR A 197 -14.69 -11.37 -6.38
CA THR A 197 -14.28 -12.50 -5.56
C THR A 197 -12.78 -12.68 -5.69
N PHE A 198 -12.10 -12.64 -4.55
CA PHE A 198 -10.67 -12.83 -4.43
C PHE A 198 -10.41 -14.24 -3.92
N SER A 199 -9.61 -15.02 -4.64
CA SER A 199 -9.28 -16.40 -4.28
C SER A 199 -7.79 -16.52 -3.95
N LEU A 200 -7.47 -17.24 -2.89
CA LEU A 200 -6.10 -17.61 -2.55
C LEU A 200 -5.67 -18.81 -3.38
N VAL A 201 -4.60 -18.65 -4.15
CA VAL A 201 -4.02 -19.69 -5.01
C VAL A 201 -2.57 -19.92 -4.61
N GLY A 202 -2.21 -21.18 -4.40
CA GLY A 202 -0.84 -21.57 -4.03
C GLY A 202 -0.37 -21.02 -2.67
N GLY A 203 -1.30 -20.67 -1.78
CA GLY A 203 -1.02 -20.23 -0.40
C GLY A 203 -0.56 -18.77 -0.25
N ASN A 204 -0.21 -18.08 -1.34
CA ASN A 204 0.35 -16.72 -1.25
C ASN A 204 -0.04 -15.79 -2.40
N THR A 205 -0.88 -16.22 -3.36
CA THR A 205 -1.30 -15.37 -4.49
C THR A 205 -2.79 -15.11 -4.42
N ILE A 206 -3.19 -13.84 -4.52
CA ILE A 206 -4.59 -13.44 -4.62
C ILE A 206 -4.96 -13.31 -6.10
N VAL A 207 -6.00 -14.04 -6.53
CA VAL A 207 -6.55 -13.96 -7.88
C VAL A 207 -7.96 -13.35 -7.82
N PRO A 208 -8.16 -12.15 -8.37
CA PRO A 208 -9.48 -11.53 -8.45
C PRO A 208 -10.29 -12.08 -9.63
N ASP A 209 -11.59 -12.28 -9.42
CA ASP A 209 -12.59 -12.55 -10.44
C ASP A 209 -13.77 -11.59 -10.27
N GLY A 210 -14.15 -10.90 -11.35
CA GLY A 210 -15.20 -9.89 -11.34
C GLY A 210 -14.82 -8.59 -12.03
N GLN A 211 -15.68 -7.57 -11.90
CA GLN A 211 -15.45 -6.24 -12.46
C GLN A 211 -15.15 -5.24 -11.36
N PHE A 212 -14.01 -4.58 -11.47
CA PHE A 212 -13.65 -3.50 -10.56
C PHE A 212 -14.46 -2.23 -10.84
N PRO A 213 -14.76 -1.43 -9.80
CA PRO A 213 -15.34 -0.11 -9.99
C PRO A 213 -14.44 0.78 -10.86
N PRO A 214 -14.99 1.81 -11.53
CA PRO A 214 -14.20 2.87 -12.13
C PRO A 214 -13.31 3.54 -11.08
N ARG A 215 -12.09 3.96 -11.46
CA ARG A 215 -11.19 4.65 -10.53
C ARG A 215 -11.86 5.92 -9.96
N PRO A 216 -11.67 6.21 -8.66
CA PRO A 216 -12.31 7.32 -7.97
C PRO A 216 -11.71 8.68 -8.34
#